data_AF-A0A0L0SCF2-F1
#
_entry.id   AF-A0A0L0SCF2-F1
#
_cell.length_a   1.000
_cell.length_b   1.000
_cell.length_c   1.000
_cell.angle_alpha   90.00
_cell.angle_beta   90.00
_cell.angle_gamma   90.00
#
_symmetry.space_group_name_H-M   'P 1'
#
loop_
_entity.id
_entity.type
_entity.pdbx_description
1 polymer ?
#
loop_
_entity_poly.entity_id
_entity_poly.type
_entity_poly.pdbx_seq_one_letter_code
_entity_poly.pdbx_strand_id
1 'polypeptide(L)'
;MGTSMVSCGKLLKPEGAQLLRTLDKNTRHSSYTVNRKRASEKEIKSLLDKLDIQIDNICQFLPQERVSALAAMGNKELLKEVQKAAGEPGMLTKHAQLEELDEHVKDKSQNVDFFTNAVEALQAKNQAIEVQYLRIRNRQTIKRKAALTRALVWETKYNHLREDLRTARQQKSTRRRSRPTSRRS
;
A
#
# COMPACT_ATOMS: atom_id res chain seq x y z
N MET A 1 45.28 -61.12 58.27
CA MET A 1 45.07 -59.67 58.42
C MET A 1 44.71 -59.12 57.04
N GLY A 2 43.42 -59.16 56.72
CA GLY A 2 42.90 -58.72 55.43
C GLY A 2 42.61 -57.23 55.45
N THR A 3 43.22 -56.49 54.52
CA THR A 3 42.81 -55.13 54.17
C THR A 3 42.01 -55.20 52.88
N SER A 4 40.68 -55.11 53.03
CA SER A 4 39.72 -55.05 51.94
C SER A 4 39.95 -53.77 51.13
N MET A 5 40.34 -53.98 49.88
CA MET A 5 40.34 -52.97 48.84
C MET A 5 38.87 -52.65 48.52
N VAL A 6 38.35 -51.56 49.06
CA VAL A 6 37.00 -51.08 48.72
C VAL A 6 37.05 -50.66 47.25
N SER A 7 36.44 -51.50 46.41
CA SER A 7 36.16 -51.21 45.03
C SER A 7 35.28 -49.96 44.96
N CYS A 8 35.89 -48.85 44.54
CA CYS A 8 35.16 -47.63 44.22
C CYS A 8 34.14 -47.98 43.13
N GLY A 9 32.87 -47.95 43.52
CA GLY A 9 31.74 -48.28 42.67
C GLY A 9 31.83 -47.56 41.34
N LYS A 10 31.61 -48.31 40.26
CA LYS A 10 31.37 -47.77 38.92
C LYS A 10 30.22 -46.76 39.04
N LEU A 11 30.52 -45.47 39.09
CA LEU A 11 29.51 -44.43 38.93
C LEU A 11 28.86 -44.68 37.57
N LEU A 12 27.57 -45.02 37.60
CA LEU A 12 26.68 -45.02 36.45
C LEU A 12 26.98 -43.78 35.61
N LYS A 13 27.30 -44.00 34.33
CA LYS A 13 27.43 -42.89 33.39
C LYS A 13 26.06 -42.22 33.35
N PRO A 14 25.95 -40.94 33.71
CA PRO A 14 24.71 -40.21 33.56
C PRO A 14 24.39 -40.18 32.05
N GLU A 15 23.15 -40.47 31.67
CA GLU A 15 22.71 -40.40 30.27
C GLU A 15 22.51 -38.96 29.77
N GLY A 16 23.13 -37.97 30.43
CA GLY A 16 23.00 -36.55 30.12
C GLY A 16 24.31 -35.79 30.30
N ALA A 17 24.41 -34.63 29.65
CA ALA A 17 25.57 -33.75 29.76
C ALA A 17 25.68 -33.17 31.17
N GLN A 18 26.77 -33.47 31.88
CA GLN A 18 27.06 -32.90 33.20
C GLN A 18 27.92 -31.65 33.08
N LEU A 19 27.37 -30.50 33.49
CA LEU A 19 28.06 -29.23 33.61
C LEU A 19 28.36 -28.96 35.10
N LEU A 20 29.63 -28.80 35.45
CA LEU A 20 30.06 -28.46 36.82
C LEU A 20 30.96 -27.22 36.79
N ARG A 21 30.56 -26.20 37.55
CA ARG A 21 31.38 -25.02 37.87
C ARG A 21 31.91 -25.16 39.29
N THR A 22 33.22 -25.04 39.45
CA THR A 22 33.89 -25.01 40.77
C THR A 22 34.42 -23.60 41.04
N LEU A 23 34.25 -23.14 42.28
CA LEU A 23 34.61 -21.80 42.73
C LEU A 23 35.58 -21.94 43.90
N ASP A 24 36.84 -21.56 43.69
CA ASP A 24 37.84 -21.61 44.75
C ASP A 24 37.81 -20.31 45.55
N LYS A 25 37.46 -20.41 46.85
CA LYS A 25 37.37 -19.26 47.76
C LYS A 25 38.71 -18.56 47.97
N ASN A 26 39.81 -19.30 47.94
CA ASN A 26 41.15 -18.78 48.24
C ASN A 26 41.80 -18.11 47.02
N THR A 27 41.62 -18.70 45.84
CA THR A 27 42.25 -18.26 44.60
C THR A 27 41.36 -17.33 43.78
N ARG A 28 40.08 -17.16 44.17
CA ARG A 28 39.05 -16.39 43.46
C ARG A 28 38.88 -16.79 41.99
N HIS A 29 39.35 -17.99 41.64
CA HIS A 29 39.27 -18.57 40.31
C HIS A 29 38.01 -19.43 40.20
N SER A 30 37.37 -19.36 39.03
CA SER A 30 36.31 -20.28 38.64
C SER A 30 36.82 -21.22 37.57
N SER A 31 36.56 -22.52 37.73
CA SER A 31 36.89 -23.52 36.71
C SER A 31 35.64 -24.28 36.29
N TYR A 32 35.63 -24.71 35.03
CA TYR A 32 34.48 -25.36 34.43
C TYR A 32 34.85 -26.75 33.92
N THR A 33 33.92 -27.69 34.07
CA THR A 33 34.06 -29.05 33.55
C THR A 33 32.77 -29.52 32.89
N VAL A 34 32.91 -30.18 31.74
CA VAL A 34 31.84 -30.85 31.00
C VAL A 34 32.15 -32.34 30.97
N ASN A 35 31.27 -33.19 31.51
CA ASN A 35 31.46 -34.64 31.58
C ASN A 35 32.84 -35.02 32.17
N ARG A 36 33.23 -34.35 33.26
CA ARG A 36 34.52 -34.51 33.97
C ARG A 36 35.78 -34.08 33.19
N LYS A 37 35.64 -33.47 32.01
CA LYS A 37 36.75 -32.84 31.26
C LYS A 37 36.75 -31.35 31.49
N ARG A 38 37.93 -30.75 31.65
CA ARG A 38 38.08 -29.29 31.79
C ARG A 38 37.62 -28.62 30.49
N ALA A 39 36.75 -27.63 30.61
CA ALA A 39 36.19 -26.89 29.49
C ALA A 39 36.43 -25.40 29.66
N SER A 40 36.54 -24.68 28.56
CA SER A 40 36.58 -23.22 28.58
C SER A 40 35.17 -22.64 28.72
N GLU A 41 35.08 -21.38 29.15
CA GLU A 41 33.78 -20.67 29.19
C GLU A 41 33.13 -20.58 27.81
N LYS A 42 33.94 -20.41 26.74
CA LYS A 42 33.45 -20.36 25.36
C LYS A 42 32.82 -21.67 24.92
N GLU A 43 33.43 -22.79 25.29
CA GLU A 43 32.89 -24.12 25.00
C GLU A 43 31.55 -24.34 25.69
N ILE A 44 31.40 -23.87 26.94
CA ILE A 44 30.13 -23.96 27.66
C ILE A 44 29.06 -23.09 27.02
N LYS A 45 29.38 -21.84 26.67
CA LYS A 45 28.46 -20.96 25.95
C LYS A 45 27.97 -21.61 24.67
N SER A 46 28.87 -22.16 23.86
CA SER A 46 28.48 -22.88 22.64
C SER A 46 27.65 -24.16 22.89
N LEU A 47 27.83 -24.82 24.04
CA LEU A 47 27.02 -25.97 24.45
C LEU A 47 25.63 -25.55 24.90
N LEU A 48 25.51 -24.42 25.59
CA LEU A 48 24.24 -23.83 26.01
C LEU A 48 23.45 -23.32 24.81
N ASP A 49 24.12 -22.66 23.85
CA ASP A 49 23.50 -22.21 22.60
C ASP A 49 22.94 -23.39 21.80
N LYS A 50 23.63 -24.54 21.79
CA LYS A 50 23.14 -25.77 21.15
C LYS A 50 21.95 -26.41 21.85
N LEU A 51 21.74 -26.09 23.13
CA LEU A 51 20.63 -26.58 23.94
C LEU A 51 19.51 -25.53 24.06
N ASP A 52 19.62 -24.40 23.33
CA ASP A 52 18.72 -23.25 23.41
C ASP A 52 18.55 -22.72 24.85
N ILE A 53 19.61 -22.74 25.65
CA ILE A 53 19.61 -22.21 27.02
C ILE A 53 20.25 -20.82 27.05
N GLN A 54 19.42 -19.79 27.22
CA GLN A 54 19.85 -18.40 27.34
C GLN A 54 19.94 -17.98 28.81
N ILE A 55 21.17 -17.92 29.34
CA ILE A 55 21.40 -17.52 30.75
C ILE A 55 21.03 -16.05 30.98
N ASP A 56 21.16 -15.21 29.95
CA ASP A 56 20.99 -13.76 30.06
C ASP A 56 19.52 -13.31 29.95
N ASN A 57 18.60 -14.20 29.57
CA ASN A 57 17.20 -13.86 29.34
C ASN A 57 16.37 -13.95 30.64
N ILE A 58 15.76 -12.82 31.02
CA ILE A 58 14.93 -12.65 32.23
C ILE A 58 13.70 -13.56 32.21
N CYS A 59 13.20 -13.92 31.03
CA CYS A 59 12.03 -14.78 30.91
C CYS A 59 12.33 -16.26 31.22
N GLN A 60 13.57 -16.71 30.99
CA GLN A 60 13.99 -18.09 31.27
C GLN A 60 14.40 -18.27 32.73
N PHE A 61 14.99 -17.24 33.34
CA PHE A 61 15.32 -17.19 34.75
C PHE A 61 14.68 -15.97 35.38
N LEU A 62 13.72 -16.20 36.29
CA LEU A 62 13.08 -15.16 37.09
C LEU A 62 13.82 -15.01 38.43
N PRO A 63 14.83 -14.13 38.55
CA PRO A 63 15.39 -13.81 39.85
C PRO A 63 14.40 -12.95 40.62
N GLN A 64 14.33 -13.15 41.93
CA GLN A 64 13.40 -12.49 42.86
C GLN A 64 13.37 -10.95 42.70
N GLU A 65 14.52 -10.33 42.43
CA GLU A 65 14.64 -8.87 42.28
C GLU A 65 14.30 -8.33 40.87
N ARG A 66 14.27 -9.18 39.83
CA ARG A 66 13.98 -8.73 38.45
C ARG A 66 12.56 -9.01 37.97
N VAL A 67 11.69 -9.55 38.84
CA VAL A 67 10.26 -9.70 38.53
C VAL A 67 9.59 -8.33 38.32
N SER A 68 10.02 -7.31 39.07
CA SER A 68 9.58 -5.92 38.88
C SER A 68 10.06 -5.33 37.55
N ALA A 69 11.27 -5.67 37.11
CA ALA A 69 11.82 -5.23 35.83
C ALA A 69 11.01 -5.78 34.65
N LEU A 70 10.51 -7.02 34.74
CA LEU A 70 9.64 -7.62 33.72
C LEU A 70 8.29 -6.89 33.63
N ALA A 71 7.72 -6.47 34.76
CA ALA A 71 6.48 -5.69 34.79
C ALA A 71 6.66 -4.24 34.29
N ALA A 72 7.89 -3.71 34.36
CA ALA A 72 8.24 -2.38 33.86
C ALA A 72 8.57 -2.36 32.35
N MET A 73 8.86 -3.52 31.73
CA MET A 73 9.12 -3.61 30.29
C MET A 73 7.86 -3.36 29.46
N GLY A 74 8.03 -2.72 28.30
CA GLY A 74 6.94 -2.52 27.37
C GLY A 74 6.49 -3.83 26.71
N ASN A 75 5.19 -3.97 26.42
CA ASN A 75 4.60 -5.21 25.86
C ASN A 75 5.34 -5.74 24.61
N LYS A 76 5.85 -4.85 23.75
CA LYS A 76 6.62 -5.24 22.55
C LYS A 76 7.98 -5.82 22.88
N GLU A 77 8.68 -5.22 23.84
CA GLU A 77 9.99 -5.70 24.30
C GLU A 77 9.84 -7.02 25.04
N LEU A 78 8.82 -7.12 25.90
CA LEU A 78 8.47 -8.35 26.59
C LEU A 78 8.20 -9.48 25.59
N LEU A 79 7.45 -9.20 24.52
CA LEU A 79 7.20 -10.18 23.47
C LEU A 79 8.51 -10.65 22.79
N LYS A 80 9.44 -9.73 22.51
CA LYS A 80 10.74 -10.06 21.92
C LYS A 80 11.58 -10.92 22.86
N GLU A 81 11.62 -10.62 24.16
CA GLU A 81 12.33 -11.44 25.16
C GLU A 81 11.70 -12.82 25.34
N VAL A 82 10.36 -12.92 25.34
CA VAL A 82 9.64 -14.20 25.37
C VAL A 82 9.92 -15.02 24.11
N GLN A 83 9.91 -14.41 22.92
CA GLN A 83 10.26 -15.07 21.66
C GLN A 83 11.71 -15.55 21.64
N LYS A 84 12.64 -14.83 22.29
CA LYS A 84 14.02 -15.28 22.44
C LYS A 84 14.13 -16.50 23.35
N ALA A 85 13.40 -16.52 24.47
CA ALA A 85 13.48 -17.58 25.49
C ALA A 85 12.73 -18.87 25.11
N ALA A 86 11.55 -18.73 24.53
CA ALA A 86 10.61 -19.84 24.31
C ALA A 86 10.31 -20.08 22.82
N GLY A 87 10.78 -19.22 21.93
CA GLY A 87 10.54 -19.33 20.49
C GLY A 87 11.49 -20.27 19.79
N GLU A 88 11.05 -20.80 18.65
CA GLU A 88 11.88 -21.59 17.74
C GLU A 88 13.05 -20.73 17.20
N PRO A 89 14.23 -21.33 16.92
CA PRO A 89 15.30 -20.65 16.22
C PRO A 89 14.79 -19.95 14.93
N GLY A 90 15.04 -18.64 14.85
CA GLY A 90 14.60 -17.79 13.74
C GLY A 90 13.21 -17.16 13.91
N MET A 91 12.51 -17.38 15.02
CA MET A 91 11.22 -16.72 15.30
C MET A 91 11.34 -15.19 15.35
N LEU A 92 12.42 -14.65 15.92
CA LEU A 92 12.68 -13.20 15.88
C LEU A 92 12.91 -12.69 14.46
N THR A 93 13.60 -13.45 13.63
CA THR A 93 13.84 -13.07 12.23
C THR A 93 12.52 -12.99 11.47
N LYS A 94 11.64 -13.98 11.66
CA LYS A 94 10.28 -13.97 11.09
C LYS A 94 9.49 -12.77 11.62
N HIS A 95 9.60 -12.47 12.91
CA HIS A 95 8.92 -11.30 13.50
C HIS A 95 9.41 -9.98 12.90
N ALA A 96 10.72 -9.80 12.72
CA ALA A 96 11.29 -8.62 12.06
C ALA A 96 10.84 -8.49 10.59
N GLN A 97 10.81 -9.61 9.86
CA GLN A 97 10.27 -9.64 8.48
C GLN A 97 8.79 -9.25 8.43
N LEU A 98 8.00 -9.65 9.43
CA LEU A 98 6.60 -9.24 9.52
C LEU A 98 6.44 -7.75 9.82
N GLU A 99 7.29 -7.18 10.68
CA GLU A 99 7.31 -5.73 10.93
C GLU A 99 7.59 -4.96 9.62
N GLU A 100 8.58 -5.39 8.83
CA GLU A 100 8.90 -4.80 7.52
C GLU A 100 7.77 -4.95 6.49
N LEU A 101 7.16 -6.13 6.41
CA LEU A 101 6.02 -6.37 5.52
C LEU A 101 4.81 -5.50 5.88
N ASP A 102 4.55 -5.29 7.16
CA ASP A 102 3.45 -4.42 7.62
C ASP A 102 3.70 -2.95 7.24
N GLU A 103 4.94 -2.47 7.31
CA GLU A 103 5.33 -1.15 6.80
C GLU A 103 5.10 -1.05 5.28
N HIS A 104 5.54 -2.04 4.51
CA HIS A 104 5.29 -2.06 3.06
C HIS A 104 3.82 -2.10 2.70
N VAL A 105 2.99 -2.79 3.47
CA VAL A 105 1.54 -2.82 3.26
C VAL A 105 0.94 -1.44 3.49
N LYS A 106 1.34 -0.75 4.56
CA LYS A 106 0.89 0.63 4.86
C LYS A 106 1.29 1.61 3.78
N ASP A 107 2.53 1.54 3.30
CA ASP A 107 2.99 2.41 2.21
C ASP A 107 2.19 2.17 0.93
N LYS A 108 1.92 0.91 0.60
CA LYS A 108 1.10 0.57 -0.57
C LYS A 108 -0.34 1.00 -0.41
N SER A 109 -0.95 0.85 0.76
CA SER A 109 -2.33 1.30 0.99
C SER A 109 -2.45 2.81 0.85
N GLN A 110 -1.50 3.58 1.41
CA GLN A 110 -1.47 5.04 1.24
C GLN A 110 -1.33 5.45 -0.23
N ASN A 111 -0.49 4.74 -1.00
CA ASN A 111 -0.35 4.99 -2.43
C ASN A 111 -1.65 4.68 -3.19
N VAL A 112 -2.32 3.57 -2.88
CA VAL A 112 -3.61 3.23 -3.47
C VAL A 112 -4.63 4.34 -3.19
N ASP A 113 -4.74 4.79 -1.94
CA ASP A 113 -5.64 5.88 -1.55
C ASP A 113 -5.29 7.20 -2.26
N PHE A 114 -4.00 7.49 -2.47
CA PHE A 114 -3.59 8.66 -3.24
C PHE A 114 -4.03 8.55 -4.71
N PHE A 115 -3.80 7.40 -5.35
CA PHE A 115 -4.14 7.20 -6.75
C PHE A 115 -5.65 7.15 -6.99
N THR A 116 -6.43 6.55 -6.10
CA THR A 116 -7.90 6.53 -6.20
C THR A 116 -8.45 7.95 -6.16
N ASN A 117 -8.03 8.77 -5.20
CA ASN A 117 -8.39 10.17 -5.10
C ASN A 117 -7.96 10.97 -6.35
N ALA A 118 -6.76 10.72 -6.87
CA ALA A 118 -6.28 11.37 -8.09
C ALA A 118 -7.13 11.01 -9.32
N VAL A 119 -7.51 9.74 -9.47
CA VAL A 119 -8.38 9.26 -10.56
C VAL A 119 -9.76 9.91 -10.46
N GLU A 120 -10.37 9.94 -9.28
CA GLU A 120 -11.67 10.58 -9.07
C GLU A 120 -11.64 12.08 -9.43
N ALA A 121 -10.58 12.79 -9.00
CA ALA A 121 -10.41 14.19 -9.33
C ALA A 121 -10.22 14.42 -10.85
N LEU A 122 -9.48 13.56 -11.54
CA LEU A 122 -9.30 13.64 -12.99
C LEU A 122 -10.59 13.29 -13.75
N GLN A 123 -11.36 12.31 -13.28
CA GLN A 123 -12.65 11.96 -13.86
C GLN A 123 -13.64 13.12 -13.73
N ALA A 124 -13.73 13.75 -12.56
CA ALA A 124 -14.57 14.94 -12.37
C ALA A 124 -14.18 16.10 -13.30
N LYS A 125 -12.88 16.33 -13.48
CA LYS A 125 -12.37 17.33 -14.44
C LYS A 125 -12.74 16.99 -15.88
N ASN A 126 -12.58 15.74 -16.30
CA ASN A 126 -12.96 15.30 -17.63
C ASN A 126 -14.45 15.49 -17.90
N GLN A 127 -15.32 15.09 -16.95
CA GLN A 127 -16.76 15.30 -17.06
C GLN A 127 -17.12 16.79 -17.21
N ALA A 128 -16.48 17.67 -16.44
CA ALA A 128 -16.69 19.11 -16.57
C ALA A 128 -16.28 19.64 -17.96
N ILE A 129 -15.15 19.17 -18.50
CA ILE A 129 -14.67 19.54 -19.84
C ILE A 129 -15.60 19.02 -20.93
N GLU A 130 -16.08 17.78 -20.82
CA GLU A 130 -17.01 17.18 -21.80
C GLU A 130 -18.30 17.99 -21.94
N VAL A 131 -18.87 18.45 -20.82
CA VAL A 131 -20.06 19.32 -20.82
C VAL A 131 -19.78 20.61 -21.58
N GLN A 132 -18.61 21.23 -21.37
CA GLN A 132 -18.23 22.45 -22.08
C GLN A 132 -18.03 22.19 -23.58
N TYR A 133 -17.37 21.09 -23.93
CA TYR A 133 -17.16 20.68 -25.32
C TYR A 133 -18.50 20.50 -26.07
N LEU A 134 -19.46 19.79 -25.46
CA LEU A 134 -20.79 19.59 -26.03
C LEU A 134 -21.54 20.91 -26.22
N ARG A 135 -21.45 21.84 -25.25
CA ARG A 135 -22.04 23.18 -25.38
C ARG A 135 -21.47 23.94 -26.57
N ILE A 136 -20.15 23.92 -26.75
CA ILE A 136 -19.48 24.59 -27.87
C ILE A 136 -19.91 23.96 -29.20
N ARG A 137 -19.91 22.63 -29.28
CA ARG A 137 -20.33 21.88 -30.47
C ARG A 137 -21.79 22.21 -30.85
N ASN A 138 -22.70 22.18 -29.89
CA ASN A 138 -24.10 22.54 -30.10
C ASN A 138 -24.27 24.00 -30.53
N ARG A 139 -23.50 24.92 -29.95
CA ARG A 139 -23.50 26.32 -30.37
C ARG A 139 -23.04 26.47 -31.83
N GLN A 140 -22.03 25.72 -32.25
CA GLN A 140 -21.55 25.74 -33.64
C GLN A 140 -22.61 25.21 -34.60
N THR A 141 -23.30 24.11 -34.27
CA THR A 141 -24.36 23.57 -35.14
C THR A 141 -25.55 24.52 -35.26
N ILE A 142 -25.99 25.12 -34.14
CA ILE A 142 -27.06 26.14 -34.15
C ILE A 142 -26.64 27.36 -34.98
N LYS A 143 -25.40 27.85 -34.82
CA LYS A 143 -24.88 28.97 -35.64
C LYS A 143 -24.90 28.66 -37.13
N ARG A 144 -24.48 27.46 -37.53
CA ARG A 144 -24.53 27.01 -38.94
C ARG A 144 -25.95 26.98 -39.47
N LYS A 145 -26.88 26.39 -38.71
CA LYS A 145 -28.32 26.36 -39.07
C LYS A 145 -28.88 27.77 -39.21
N ALA A 146 -28.62 28.65 -38.24
CA ALA A 146 -29.08 30.04 -38.27
C ALA A 146 -28.54 30.81 -39.49
N ALA A 147 -27.26 30.62 -39.86
CA ALA A 147 -26.68 31.23 -41.06
C ALA A 147 -27.38 30.75 -42.33
N LEU A 148 -27.61 29.44 -42.46
CA LEU A 148 -28.33 28.85 -43.60
C LEU A 148 -29.77 29.37 -43.70
N THR A 149 -30.51 29.38 -42.58
CA THR A 149 -31.88 29.91 -42.54
C THR A 149 -31.93 31.39 -42.92
N ARG A 150 -30.96 32.21 -42.46
CA ARG A 150 -30.88 33.62 -42.87
C ARG A 150 -30.68 33.79 -44.37
N ALA A 151 -29.81 32.97 -44.99
CA ALA A 151 -29.62 32.99 -46.44
C ALA A 151 -30.91 32.60 -47.18
N LEU A 152 -31.59 31.55 -46.72
CA LEU A 152 -32.85 31.08 -47.29
C LEU A 152 -33.96 32.16 -47.22
N VAL A 153 -34.05 32.91 -46.11
CA VAL A 153 -35.01 34.02 -45.98
C VAL A 153 -34.79 35.11 -47.03
N TRP A 154 -33.54 35.40 -47.40
CA TRP A 154 -33.26 36.36 -48.46
C TRP A 154 -33.65 35.82 -49.84
N GLU A 155 -33.38 34.54 -50.09
CA GLU A 155 -33.76 33.87 -51.33
C GLU A 155 -35.29 33.85 -51.52
N THR A 156 -36.05 33.51 -50.48
CA THR A 156 -37.52 33.51 -50.55
C THR A 156 -38.08 34.91 -50.79
N LYS A 157 -37.56 35.93 -50.09
CA LYS A 157 -37.94 37.34 -50.34
C LYS A 157 -37.65 37.76 -51.78
N TYR A 158 -36.48 37.41 -52.30
CA TYR A 158 -36.11 37.70 -53.69
C TYR A 158 -37.06 37.00 -54.68
N ASN A 159 -37.39 35.73 -54.44
CA ASN A 159 -38.31 34.98 -55.28
C ASN A 159 -39.72 35.59 -55.31
N HIS A 160 -40.28 35.96 -54.16
CA HIS A 160 -41.56 36.67 -54.10
C HIS A 160 -41.54 37.98 -54.87
N LEU A 161 -40.53 38.83 -54.66
CA LEU A 161 -40.39 40.10 -55.40
C LEU A 161 -40.24 39.87 -56.91
N ARG A 162 -39.54 38.81 -57.31
CA ARG A 162 -39.36 38.44 -58.72
C ARG A 162 -40.68 37.98 -59.35
N GLU A 163 -41.50 37.23 -58.61
CA GLU A 163 -42.84 36.82 -59.03
C GLU A 163 -43.78 38.02 -59.18
N ASP A 164 -43.82 38.93 -58.19
CA ASP A 164 -44.61 40.16 -58.24
C ASP A 164 -44.24 41.05 -59.42
N LEU A 165 -42.94 41.15 -59.71
CA LEU A 165 -42.46 41.90 -60.87
C LEU A 165 -42.88 41.22 -62.18
N ARG A 166 -42.85 39.88 -62.24
CA ARG A 166 -43.30 39.10 -63.39
C ARG A 166 -44.80 39.32 -63.65
N THR A 167 -45.63 39.26 -62.62
CA THR A 167 -47.09 39.49 -62.73
C THR A 167 -47.40 40.94 -63.11
N ALA A 168 -46.74 41.92 -62.51
CA ALA A 168 -46.90 43.34 -62.87
C ALA A 168 -46.47 43.63 -64.32
N ARG A 169 -45.39 43.01 -64.82
CA ARG A 169 -44.99 43.11 -66.23
C ARG A 169 -46.03 42.50 -67.17
N GLN A 170 -46.61 41.35 -66.83
CA GLN A 170 -47.69 40.72 -67.58
C GLN A 170 -48.94 41.60 -67.60
N GLN A 171 -49.35 42.17 -66.46
CA GLN A 171 -50.47 43.11 -66.38
C GLN A 171 -50.23 44.39 -67.19
N LYS A 172 -49.00 44.92 -67.20
CA LYS A 172 -48.64 46.08 -68.03
C LYS A 172 -48.68 45.76 -69.51
N SER A 173 -48.23 44.57 -69.93
CA SER A 173 -48.27 44.17 -71.34
C SER A 173 -49.70 43.92 -71.83
N THR A 174 -50.55 43.28 -71.01
CA THR A 174 -51.98 43.11 -71.32
C THR A 174 -52.70 44.47 -71.36
N ARG A 175 -52.47 45.36 -70.39
CA ARG A 175 -53.03 46.72 -70.38
C ARG A 175 -52.56 47.58 -71.57
N ARG A 176 -51.33 47.38 -72.05
CA ARG A 176 -50.85 48.03 -73.29
C ARG A 176 -51.54 47.48 -74.53
N ARG A 177 -51.83 46.17 -74.58
CA ARG A 177 -52.56 45.52 -75.69
C ARG A 177 -54.05 45.85 -75.70
N SER A 178 -54.67 46.07 -74.55
CA SER A 178 -56.10 46.41 -74.42
C SER A 178 -56.40 47.92 -74.45
N ARG A 179 -55.38 48.79 -74.58
CA ARG A 179 -55.59 50.23 -74.75
C ARG A 179 -56.21 50.49 -76.13
N PRO A 180 -57.41 51.09 -76.24
CA PRO A 180 -57.96 51.46 -77.54
C PRO A 180 -57.08 52.54 -78.16
N THR A 181 -56.71 52.37 -79.42
CA THR A 181 -56.08 53.42 -80.22
C THR A 181 -57.12 54.50 -80.51
N SER A 182 -57.34 55.44 -79.60
CA SER A 182 -57.91 56.74 -79.97
C SER A 182 -56.83 57.54 -80.70
N ARG A 183 -56.65 57.24 -81.98
CA ARG A 183 -55.95 58.15 -82.90
C ARG A 183 -56.88 59.33 -83.15
N ARG A 184 -56.38 60.53 -82.85
CA ARG A 184 -56.96 61.83 -83.20
C ARG A 184 -57.49 61.83 -84.64
N SER A 185 -58.74 62.24 -84.80
CA SER A 185 -59.31 62.93 -85.98
C SER A 185 -60.49 63.74 -85.46
#